data_AF-A0A2V9PML7-F1
#
_entry.id   AF-A0A2V9PML7-F1
#
_cell.length_a   1.000
_cell.length_b   1.000
_cell.length_c   1.000
_cell.angle_alpha   90.00
_cell.angle_beta   90.00
_cell.angle_gamma   90.00
#
_symmetry.space_group_name_H-M   'P 1'
#
loop_
_entity.id
_entity.type
_entity.pdbx_description
1 polymer ?
#
loop_
_entity_poly.entity_id
_entity_poly.type
_entity_poly.pdbx_seq_one_letter_code
_entity_poly.pdbx_strand_id
1 'polypeptide(L)'
;HESRLIETIPKRGYRLVVDVKPANGKTPAHLATAQAIEEELPQVRPINRQWRVGLLALGIAVLVGGFLLAFNVGIRARLVTASGPPLIHSLAVLPLQNLSGDPSQDYFADGMTEELITQLSRLSSLRVISRTSVMRYKSSNKSLPEIARELGVEGIIEGSVLRAGERVRITAQLIYAPQDKNIWAQSYERDLQDVLALQSTLATTIADAIRVQMTPGEKAQIGSFRPVNLKAHEAYLQGLYHLQQAQDAKYKRDKQKFSEEEIERTIGSFQLAIKLDPNYAPPYVGVWEAWDRSPLPPKDWAPRARPMVLTALRLDDTFAEAHRAMANILMVDWDWKGAEKEFQRAIQLAPSNINAHDNYSSFLFELGRVQEGVKEDELGQELDPRNDRMIDAYYYTRQFDHAIELYHSQAQTTPSDFFPHWMLSNIYALTGRHREAISELQAMDSVLEYRELAAALGRTYNSAGYERTLKMYAARLQEYSRKSYIPDWYIASIYGFIG
;
A
#
# COMPACT_ATOMS: atom_id res chain seq x y z
N HIS A 1 47.11 19.57 -58.12
CA HIS A 1 46.02 18.58 -58.20
C HIS A 1 46.30 17.49 -57.18
N GLU A 2 45.51 17.42 -56.11
CA GLU A 2 45.77 16.54 -54.97
C GLU A 2 45.60 15.06 -55.33
N SER A 3 46.72 14.35 -55.41
CA SER A 3 46.83 12.91 -55.56
C SER A 3 46.37 12.22 -54.28
N ARG A 4 45.16 11.65 -54.27
CA ARG A 4 44.65 10.79 -53.19
C ARG A 4 45.41 9.47 -53.19
N LEU A 5 46.36 9.33 -52.27
CA LEU A 5 47.22 8.15 -52.14
C LEU A 5 46.53 6.98 -51.42
N ILE A 6 45.38 7.22 -50.77
CA ILE A 6 44.64 6.23 -49.98
C ILE A 6 43.14 6.32 -50.29
N GLU A 7 42.50 5.18 -50.55
CA GLU A 7 41.07 5.01 -50.81
C GLU A 7 40.39 4.25 -49.64
N THR A 8 39.23 4.74 -49.18
CA THR A 8 38.46 4.09 -48.12
C THR A 8 37.49 3.07 -48.69
N ILE A 9 37.54 1.82 -48.22
CA ILE A 9 36.60 0.76 -48.56
C ILE A 9 35.59 0.59 -47.41
N PRO A 10 34.30 0.88 -47.63
CA PRO A 10 33.28 0.82 -46.58
C PRO A 10 33.25 -0.53 -45.85
N LYS A 11 33.26 -0.49 -44.51
CA LYS A 11 33.28 -1.64 -43.59
C LYS A 11 34.54 -2.53 -43.66
N ARG A 12 35.56 -2.16 -44.44
CA ARG A 12 36.80 -2.96 -44.60
C ARG A 12 38.11 -2.19 -44.38
N GLY A 13 38.09 -0.86 -44.28
CA GLY A 13 39.26 -0.04 -43.95
C GLY A 13 39.77 0.78 -45.13
N TYR A 14 41.08 1.05 -45.19
CA TYR A 14 41.70 1.90 -46.20
C TYR A 14 42.72 1.13 -47.05
N ARG A 15 42.84 1.46 -48.34
CA ARG A 15 43.76 0.86 -49.32
C ARG A 15 44.65 1.95 -49.94
N LEU A 16 45.97 1.74 -49.97
CA LEU A 16 46.91 2.62 -50.66
C LEU A 16 46.80 2.41 -52.18
N VAL A 17 46.68 3.50 -52.96
CA VAL A 17 46.50 3.47 -54.43
C VAL A 17 47.70 4.14 -55.10
N VAL A 18 48.90 3.65 -54.81
CA VAL A 18 50.16 4.15 -55.39
C VAL A 18 50.98 2.97 -55.86
N ASP A 19 51.53 3.06 -57.07
CA ASP A 19 52.48 2.08 -57.59
C ASP A 19 53.81 2.18 -56.83
N VAL A 20 54.06 1.23 -55.92
CA VAL A 20 55.31 1.15 -55.15
C VAL A 20 56.23 0.11 -55.80
N LYS A 21 57.38 0.56 -56.34
CA LYS A 21 58.44 -0.34 -56.83
C LYS A 21 59.51 -0.53 -55.74
N PRO A 22 59.94 -1.76 -55.43
CA PRO A 22 60.97 -2.01 -54.42
C PRO A 22 62.33 -1.51 -54.90
N ALA A 23 63.00 -0.70 -54.08
CA ALA A 23 64.27 -0.04 -54.43
C ALA A 23 65.43 -1.01 -54.72
N ASN A 24 65.35 -2.28 -54.29
CA ASN A 24 66.44 -3.26 -54.45
C ASN A 24 66.09 -4.43 -55.40
N GLY A 25 65.11 -4.27 -56.29
CA GLY A 25 64.86 -5.21 -57.39
C GLY A 25 64.47 -6.65 -57.00
N LYS A 26 64.10 -6.89 -55.73
CA LYS A 26 63.62 -8.19 -55.24
C LYS A 26 62.30 -8.01 -54.48
N THR A 27 61.24 -8.65 -54.97
CA THR A 27 59.90 -8.62 -54.38
C THR A 27 59.86 -9.48 -53.11
N PRO A 28 59.31 -8.99 -51.98
CA PRO A 28 59.18 -9.78 -50.75
C PRO A 28 58.30 -11.03 -50.93
N ALA A 29 58.71 -12.16 -50.37
CA ALA A 29 58.10 -13.48 -50.57
C ALA A 29 56.61 -13.60 -50.19
N HIS A 30 56.07 -12.71 -49.34
CA HIS A 30 54.65 -12.73 -48.97
C HIS A 30 53.71 -12.11 -50.02
N LEU A 31 54.25 -11.37 -51.02
CA LEU A 31 53.49 -10.82 -52.14
C LEU A 31 53.43 -11.78 -53.35
N ALA A 32 54.36 -12.72 -53.46
CA ALA A 32 54.31 -13.80 -54.46
C ALA A 32 53.19 -14.81 -54.17
N THR A 33 52.84 -15.00 -52.89
CA THR A 33 51.75 -15.89 -52.47
C THR A 33 50.36 -15.30 -52.73
N ALA A 34 50.23 -13.96 -52.83
CA ALA A 34 48.96 -13.31 -53.13
C ALA A 34 48.59 -13.39 -54.63
N GLN A 35 49.58 -13.35 -55.52
CA GLN A 35 49.34 -13.51 -56.97
C GLN A 35 49.01 -14.96 -57.36
N ALA A 36 49.47 -15.95 -56.59
CA ALA A 36 49.18 -17.36 -56.83
C ALA A 36 47.78 -17.82 -56.35
N ILE A 37 47.06 -16.98 -55.59
CA ILE A 37 45.68 -17.29 -55.11
C ILE A 37 44.62 -16.62 -56.02
N GLU A 38 45.01 -15.70 -56.90
CA GLU A 38 44.08 -14.98 -57.78
C GLU A 38 43.78 -15.74 -59.11
N GLU A 39 44.54 -16.81 -59.42
CA GLU A 39 44.40 -17.60 -60.66
C GLU A 39 43.54 -18.86 -60.53
N GLU A 40 43.07 -19.23 -59.33
CA GLU A 40 42.15 -20.36 -59.13
C GLU A 40 40.95 -19.97 -58.25
N LEU A 41 40.05 -19.14 -58.78
CA LEU A 41 38.68 -19.02 -58.26
C LEU A 41 37.65 -19.23 -59.39
N PRO A 42 36.69 -20.15 -59.20
CA PRO A 42 35.83 -20.64 -60.29
C PRO A 42 34.85 -19.57 -60.77
N GLN A 43 34.67 -19.47 -62.10
CA GLN A 43 33.62 -18.65 -62.70
C GLN A 43 32.24 -19.10 -62.21
N VAL A 44 31.59 -18.27 -61.39
CA VAL A 44 30.23 -18.50 -60.91
C VAL A 44 29.26 -18.34 -62.09
N ARG A 45 28.71 -19.47 -62.56
CA ARG A 45 27.65 -19.49 -63.57
C ARG A 45 26.44 -18.67 -63.09
N PRO A 46 25.81 -17.81 -63.91
CA PRO A 46 24.64 -17.06 -63.49
C PRO A 46 23.48 -18.00 -63.18
N ILE A 47 23.03 -18.03 -61.92
CA ILE A 47 21.86 -18.79 -61.48
C ILE A 47 20.62 -18.26 -62.21
N ASN A 48 19.89 -19.17 -62.86
CA ASN A 48 18.76 -18.88 -63.75
C ASN A 48 17.66 -18.06 -63.04
N ARG A 49 17.19 -16.96 -63.66
CA ARG A 49 16.25 -15.97 -63.08
C ARG A 49 14.96 -16.61 -62.54
N GLN A 50 14.54 -17.74 -63.10
CA GLN A 50 13.35 -18.49 -62.66
C GLN A 50 13.48 -19.06 -61.24
N TRP A 51 14.69 -19.45 -60.80
CA TRP A 51 14.92 -19.94 -59.44
C TRP A 51 14.88 -18.82 -58.40
N ARG A 52 15.29 -17.60 -58.76
CA ARG A 52 15.17 -16.42 -57.88
C ARG A 52 13.70 -16.05 -57.64
N VAL A 53 12.86 -16.14 -58.66
CA VAL A 53 11.40 -15.91 -58.53
C VAL A 53 10.75 -17.00 -57.68
N GLY A 54 11.16 -18.26 -57.85
CA GLY A 54 10.69 -19.38 -57.03
C GLY A 54 11.03 -19.23 -55.54
N LEU A 55 12.26 -18.81 -55.21
CA LEU A 55 12.69 -18.58 -53.83
C LEU A 55 11.99 -17.37 -53.19
N LEU A 56 11.75 -16.31 -53.95
CA LEU A 56 10.97 -15.14 -53.49
C LEU A 56 9.51 -15.51 -53.23
N ALA A 57 8.88 -16.28 -54.13
CA ALA A 57 7.52 -16.75 -53.94
C ALA A 57 7.39 -17.66 -52.71
N LEU A 58 8.36 -18.54 -52.48
CA LEU A 58 8.41 -19.38 -51.29
C LEU A 58 8.58 -18.56 -50.00
N GLY A 59 9.45 -17.55 -50.02
CA GLY A 59 9.63 -16.63 -48.89
C GLY A 59 8.35 -15.87 -48.53
N ILE A 60 7.62 -15.37 -49.54
CA ILE A 60 6.33 -14.69 -49.34
C ILE A 60 5.28 -15.66 -48.80
N ALA A 61 5.20 -16.88 -49.34
CA ALA A 61 4.25 -17.88 -48.86
C ALA A 61 4.51 -18.29 -47.39
N VAL A 62 5.78 -18.39 -46.99
CA VAL A 62 6.15 -18.66 -45.58
C VAL A 62 5.79 -17.48 -44.68
N LEU A 63 6.02 -16.24 -45.12
CA LEU A 63 5.65 -15.04 -44.34
C LEU A 63 4.13 -14.90 -44.18
N VAL A 64 3.36 -15.12 -45.25
CA VAL A 64 1.89 -15.08 -45.21
C VAL A 64 1.36 -16.24 -44.37
N GLY A 65 1.92 -17.45 -44.51
CA GLY A 65 1.58 -18.60 -43.68
C GLY A 65 1.88 -18.36 -42.20
N GLY A 66 3.04 -17.78 -41.88
CA GLY A 66 3.43 -17.41 -40.53
C GLY A 66 2.53 -16.32 -39.94
N PHE A 67 2.16 -15.30 -40.73
CA PHE A 67 1.23 -14.25 -40.31
C PHE A 67 -0.17 -14.80 -40.07
N LEU A 68 -0.70 -15.63 -40.98
CA LEU A 68 -2.00 -16.28 -40.82
C LEU A 68 -2.00 -17.22 -39.62
N LEU A 69 -0.92 -17.96 -39.38
CA LEU A 69 -0.79 -18.83 -38.21
C LEU A 69 -0.73 -18.01 -36.92
N ALA A 70 0.08 -16.95 -36.86
CA ALA A 70 0.16 -16.06 -35.71
C ALA A 70 -1.17 -15.34 -35.43
N PHE A 71 -1.87 -14.93 -36.48
CA PHE A 71 -3.20 -14.32 -36.39
C PHE A 71 -4.26 -15.32 -35.91
N ASN A 72 -4.24 -16.55 -36.42
CA ASN A 72 -5.15 -17.61 -35.96
C ASN A 72 -4.84 -18.03 -34.52
N VAL A 73 -3.56 -18.12 -34.13
CA VAL A 73 -3.14 -18.41 -32.76
C VAL A 73 -3.50 -17.26 -31.83
N GLY A 74 -3.37 -15.99 -32.26
CA GLY A 74 -3.80 -14.83 -31.47
C GLY A 74 -5.32 -14.74 -31.28
N ILE A 75 -6.10 -15.06 -32.32
CA ILE A 75 -7.57 -15.14 -32.23
C ILE A 75 -8.02 -16.33 -31.40
N ARG A 76 -7.42 -17.52 -31.60
CA ARG A 76 -7.72 -18.70 -30.79
C ARG A 76 -7.29 -18.53 -29.34
N ALA A 77 -6.15 -17.89 -29.07
CA ALA A 77 -5.75 -17.54 -27.70
C ALA A 77 -6.79 -16.62 -27.05
N ARG A 78 -7.27 -15.58 -27.75
CA ARG A 78 -8.33 -14.69 -27.26
C ARG A 78 -9.68 -15.39 -27.06
N LEU A 79 -10.05 -16.33 -27.93
CA LEU A 79 -11.29 -17.11 -27.83
C LEU A 79 -11.23 -18.22 -26.76
N VAL A 80 -10.05 -18.83 -26.57
CA VAL A 80 -9.81 -19.85 -25.53
C VAL A 80 -9.71 -19.20 -24.15
N THR A 81 -9.14 -17.99 -24.02
CA THR A 81 -9.22 -17.22 -22.77
C THR A 81 -10.63 -16.70 -22.45
N ALA A 82 -11.53 -16.63 -23.43
CA ALA A 82 -12.91 -16.17 -23.23
C ALA A 82 -13.86 -17.28 -22.69
N SER A 83 -13.40 -18.53 -22.59
CA SER A 83 -14.27 -19.69 -22.32
C SER A 83 -14.08 -20.32 -20.92
N GLY A 84 -13.22 -19.74 -20.08
CA GLY A 84 -13.13 -20.09 -18.65
C GLY A 84 -14.04 -19.21 -17.80
N PRO A 85 -14.51 -19.68 -16.62
CA PRO A 85 -15.10 -18.79 -15.63
C PRO A 85 -14.08 -17.69 -15.27
N PRO A 86 -14.50 -16.42 -15.11
CA PRO A 86 -13.59 -15.37 -14.69
C PRO A 86 -12.99 -15.73 -13.33
N LEU A 87 -11.67 -15.74 -13.24
CA LEU A 87 -10.93 -15.93 -12.00
C LEU A 87 -10.79 -14.57 -11.33
N ILE A 88 -11.20 -14.47 -10.06
CA ILE A 88 -11.10 -13.24 -9.26
C ILE A 88 -10.16 -13.55 -8.09
N HIS A 89 -8.95 -13.03 -8.17
CA HIS A 89 -7.93 -13.10 -7.12
C HIS A 89 -7.76 -11.79 -6.37
N SER A 90 -8.39 -10.72 -6.87
CA SER A 90 -8.34 -9.39 -6.29
C SER A 90 -9.72 -8.73 -6.30
N LEU A 91 -10.10 -8.16 -5.16
CA LEU A 91 -11.47 -7.71 -4.91
C LEU A 91 -11.48 -6.35 -4.20
N ALA A 92 -12.31 -5.44 -4.66
CA ALA A 92 -12.65 -4.22 -3.93
C ALA A 92 -14.11 -4.26 -3.50
N VAL A 93 -14.39 -3.92 -2.24
CA VAL A 93 -15.76 -3.71 -1.73
C VAL A 93 -16.03 -2.22 -1.71
N LEU A 94 -16.86 -1.73 -2.63
CA LEU A 94 -17.20 -0.32 -2.66
C LEU A 94 -18.11 0.06 -1.47
N PRO A 95 -18.09 1.34 -1.05
CA PRO A 95 -18.99 1.83 0.00
C PRO A 95 -20.44 1.47 -0.31
N LEU A 96 -21.07 0.69 0.59
CA LEU A 96 -22.47 0.32 0.43
C LEU A 96 -23.33 1.58 0.46
N GLN A 97 -24.28 1.69 -0.48
CA GLN A 97 -25.16 2.85 -0.54
C GLN A 97 -26.20 2.82 0.57
N ASN A 98 -26.35 3.93 1.30
CA ASN A 98 -27.46 4.11 2.24
C ASN A 98 -28.73 4.49 1.47
N LEU A 99 -29.71 3.59 1.42
CA LEU A 99 -31.00 3.82 0.75
C LEU A 99 -32.11 4.29 1.71
N SER A 100 -31.81 4.51 2.99
CA SER A 100 -32.81 4.99 3.95
C SER A 100 -33.23 6.45 3.68
N GLY A 101 -32.40 7.23 2.98
CA GLY A 101 -32.58 8.67 2.79
C GLY A 101 -32.21 9.52 4.01
N ASP A 102 -31.80 8.90 5.11
CA ASP A 102 -31.37 9.57 6.34
C ASP A 102 -29.83 9.48 6.47
N PRO A 103 -29.10 10.62 6.35
CA PRO A 103 -27.65 10.66 6.53
C PRO A 103 -27.18 10.18 7.91
N SER A 104 -28.04 10.21 8.94
CA SER A 104 -27.69 9.70 10.26
C SER A 104 -27.49 8.18 10.28
N GLN A 105 -27.87 7.47 9.21
CA GLN A 105 -27.67 6.03 9.02
C GLN A 105 -26.41 5.70 8.21
N ASP A 106 -25.62 6.69 7.78
CA ASP A 106 -24.39 6.44 7.00
C ASP A 106 -23.37 5.60 7.78
N TYR A 107 -23.30 5.76 9.11
CA TYR A 107 -22.44 4.93 9.96
C TYR A 107 -22.73 3.44 9.80
N PHE A 108 -24.00 3.09 9.58
CA PHE A 108 -24.41 1.70 9.41
C PHE A 108 -23.92 1.16 8.07
N ALA A 109 -24.15 1.86 6.97
CA ALA A 109 -23.69 1.42 5.65
C ALA A 109 -22.15 1.36 5.56
N ASP A 110 -21.47 2.36 6.09
CA ASP A 110 -20.00 2.43 6.14
C ASP A 110 -19.40 1.35 7.04
N GLY A 111 -20.02 1.09 8.19
CA GLY A 111 -19.62 0.04 9.13
C GLY A 111 -19.82 -1.36 8.55
N MET A 112 -20.93 -1.60 7.86
CA MET A 112 -21.20 -2.86 7.16
C MET A 112 -20.21 -3.11 6.00
N THR A 113 -19.76 -2.04 5.33
CA THR A 113 -18.70 -2.13 4.32
C THR A 113 -17.39 -2.60 4.94
N GLU A 114 -17.00 -1.99 6.07
CA GLU A 114 -15.76 -2.33 6.76
C GLU A 114 -15.75 -3.77 7.27
N GLU A 115 -16.87 -4.21 7.83
CA GLU A 115 -16.98 -5.57 8.33
C GLU A 115 -16.90 -6.60 7.20
N LEU A 116 -17.49 -6.30 6.03
CA LEU A 116 -17.37 -7.17 4.86
C LEU A 116 -15.92 -7.25 4.36
N ILE A 117 -15.19 -6.13 4.33
CA ILE A 117 -13.75 -6.10 4.02
C ILE A 117 -12.98 -6.95 5.02
N THR A 118 -13.26 -6.80 6.31
CA THR A 118 -12.62 -7.55 7.42
C THR A 118 -12.87 -9.06 7.34
N GLN A 119 -14.06 -9.50 6.91
CA GLN A 119 -14.35 -10.93 6.74
C GLN A 119 -13.64 -11.49 5.51
N LEU A 120 -13.66 -10.75 4.40
CA LEU A 120 -13.04 -11.20 3.16
C LEU A 120 -11.51 -11.17 3.23
N SER A 121 -10.91 -10.31 4.05
CA SER A 121 -9.45 -10.20 4.20
C SER A 121 -8.80 -11.43 4.82
N ARG A 122 -9.61 -12.33 5.41
CA ARG A 122 -9.21 -13.64 5.96
C ARG A 122 -8.89 -14.66 4.86
N LEU A 123 -9.36 -14.43 3.64
CA LEU A 123 -9.19 -15.36 2.53
C LEU A 123 -7.78 -15.22 1.93
N SER A 124 -6.91 -16.20 2.18
CA SER A 124 -5.51 -16.18 1.73
C SER A 124 -5.34 -16.18 0.22
N SER A 125 -6.30 -16.74 -0.52
CA SER A 125 -6.28 -16.75 -1.99
C SER A 125 -6.89 -15.49 -2.62
N LEU A 126 -7.30 -14.50 -1.82
CA LEU A 126 -7.97 -13.30 -2.27
C LEU A 126 -7.30 -12.05 -1.71
N ARG A 127 -6.78 -11.21 -2.60
CA ARG A 127 -6.32 -9.87 -2.25
C ARG A 127 -7.52 -8.92 -2.12
N VAL A 128 -7.77 -8.39 -0.93
CA VAL A 128 -8.89 -7.48 -0.68
C VAL A 128 -8.39 -6.07 -0.46
N ILE A 129 -8.91 -5.12 -1.23
CA ILE A 129 -8.52 -3.71 -1.14
C ILE A 129 -9.03 -3.10 0.17
N SER A 130 -8.18 -2.29 0.79
CA SER A 130 -8.48 -1.60 2.05
C SER A 130 -9.67 -0.65 1.93
N ARG A 131 -10.36 -0.47 3.06
CA ARG A 131 -11.45 0.50 3.22
C ARG A 131 -11.03 1.91 2.79
N THR A 132 -9.87 2.36 3.24
CA THR A 132 -9.36 3.71 2.97
C THR A 132 -9.28 4.00 1.47
N SER A 133 -8.79 3.02 0.69
CA SER A 133 -8.71 3.11 -0.77
C SER A 133 -10.07 3.18 -1.45
N VAL A 134 -11.06 2.42 -0.96
CA VAL A 134 -12.41 2.35 -1.58
C VAL A 134 -13.33 3.50 -1.15
N MET A 135 -13.14 4.08 0.04
CA MET A 135 -14.02 5.14 0.59
C MET A 135 -14.07 6.40 -0.27
N ARG A 136 -13.00 6.70 -1.01
CA ARG A 136 -12.97 7.83 -1.95
C ARG A 136 -13.93 7.69 -3.13
N TYR A 137 -14.39 6.47 -3.41
CA TYR A 137 -15.37 6.21 -4.46
C TYR A 137 -16.81 6.32 -3.94
N LYS A 138 -17.01 6.65 -2.66
CA LYS A 138 -18.33 6.99 -2.12
C LYS A 138 -18.91 8.14 -2.94
N SER A 139 -20.07 7.90 -3.55
CA SER A 139 -20.74 8.86 -4.44
C SER A 139 -19.92 9.28 -5.67
N SER A 140 -18.98 8.45 -6.13
CA SER A 140 -18.24 8.71 -7.37
C SER A 140 -19.10 8.43 -8.61
N ASN A 141 -18.89 9.21 -9.67
CA ASN A 141 -19.53 9.01 -10.97
C ASN A 141 -18.68 8.17 -11.94
N LYS A 142 -17.55 7.62 -11.47
CA LYS A 142 -16.68 6.76 -12.30
C LYS A 142 -17.36 5.43 -12.57
N SER A 143 -17.09 4.86 -13.74
CA SER A 143 -17.57 3.52 -14.07
C SER A 143 -16.82 2.43 -13.28
N LEU A 144 -17.45 1.28 -13.05
CA LEU A 144 -16.83 0.16 -12.32
C LEU A 144 -15.52 -0.31 -12.97
N PRO A 145 -15.40 -0.44 -14.32
CA PRO A 145 -14.12 -0.80 -14.93
C PRO A 145 -13.01 0.24 -14.71
N GLU A 146 -13.37 1.53 -14.62
CA GLU A 146 -12.40 2.58 -14.30
C GLU A 146 -11.92 2.47 -12.85
N ILE A 147 -12.84 2.28 -11.91
CA ILE A 147 -12.50 2.10 -10.49
C ILE A 147 -11.64 0.85 -10.30
N ALA A 148 -11.99 -0.27 -10.95
CA ALA A 148 -11.24 -1.51 -10.87
C ALA A 148 -9.81 -1.37 -11.39
N ARG A 149 -9.63 -0.68 -12.52
CA ARG A 149 -8.30 -0.40 -13.08
C ARG A 149 -7.48 0.51 -12.17
N GLU A 150 -8.11 1.50 -11.54
CA GLU A 150 -7.46 2.40 -10.59
C GLU A 150 -7.05 1.70 -9.28
N LEU A 151 -7.79 0.68 -8.86
CA LEU A 151 -7.48 -0.14 -7.68
C LEU A 151 -6.65 -1.39 -8.02
N GLY A 152 -6.42 -1.65 -9.30
CA GLY A 152 -5.74 -2.86 -9.77
C GLY A 152 -6.46 -4.16 -9.38
N VAL A 153 -7.80 -4.21 -9.46
CA VAL A 153 -8.60 -5.38 -9.09
C VAL A 153 -9.37 -5.99 -10.27
N GLU A 154 -9.68 -7.28 -10.15
CA GLU A 154 -10.48 -8.04 -11.11
C GLU A 154 -11.97 -8.03 -10.75
N GLY A 155 -12.28 -8.06 -9.45
CA GLY A 155 -13.63 -8.07 -8.90
C GLY A 155 -13.99 -6.78 -8.18
N ILE A 156 -15.23 -6.35 -8.35
CA ILE A 156 -15.85 -5.31 -7.52
C ILE A 156 -17.11 -5.87 -6.86
N ILE A 157 -17.26 -5.58 -5.57
CA ILE A 157 -18.54 -5.68 -4.87
C ILE A 157 -19.12 -4.29 -4.76
N GLU A 158 -20.34 -4.13 -5.27
CA GLU A 158 -21.17 -2.96 -5.01
C GLU A 158 -22.48 -3.40 -4.37
N GLY A 159 -23.12 -2.48 -3.66
CA GLY A 159 -24.32 -2.83 -2.94
C GLY A 159 -24.96 -1.65 -2.24
N SER A 160 -26.02 -1.97 -1.51
CA SER A 160 -26.84 -0.99 -0.82
C SER A 160 -27.43 -1.60 0.44
N VAL A 161 -27.61 -0.76 1.45
CA VAL A 161 -28.26 -1.10 2.70
C VAL A 161 -29.47 -0.20 2.88
N LEU A 162 -30.62 -0.81 3.11
CA LEU A 162 -31.84 -0.13 3.54
C LEU A 162 -32.20 -0.62 4.94
N ARG A 163 -32.19 0.30 5.89
CA ARG A 163 -32.66 0.04 7.24
C ARG A 163 -34.02 0.73 7.46
N ALA A 164 -34.99 -0.03 7.96
CA ALA A 164 -36.30 0.48 8.34
C ALA A 164 -36.74 -0.15 9.66
N GLY A 165 -36.55 0.57 10.76
CA GLY A 165 -36.78 0.05 12.11
C GLY A 165 -35.87 -1.15 12.43
N GLU A 166 -36.50 -2.28 12.74
CA GLU A 166 -35.85 -3.57 13.06
C GLU A 166 -35.63 -4.46 11.83
N ARG A 167 -35.85 -3.97 10.60
CA ARG A 167 -35.57 -4.75 9.38
C ARG A 167 -34.45 -4.10 8.57
N VAL A 168 -33.60 -4.96 8.01
CA VAL A 168 -32.52 -4.57 7.11
C VAL A 168 -32.63 -5.35 5.82
N ARG A 169 -32.53 -4.62 4.72
CA ARG A 169 -32.34 -5.18 3.39
C ARG A 169 -30.94 -4.83 2.89
N ILE A 170 -30.14 -5.86 2.64
CA ILE A 170 -28.82 -5.72 2.02
C ILE A 170 -28.92 -6.27 0.61
N THR A 171 -28.53 -5.45 -0.36
CA THR A 171 -28.33 -5.91 -1.73
C THR A 171 -26.84 -5.82 -2.03
N ALA A 172 -26.25 -6.90 -2.52
CA ALA A 172 -24.86 -6.93 -2.92
C ALA A 172 -24.74 -7.67 -4.25
N GLN A 173 -23.77 -7.26 -5.04
CA GLN A 173 -23.48 -7.85 -6.32
C GLN A 173 -21.98 -7.85 -6.58
N LEU A 174 -21.53 -8.93 -7.20
CA LEU A 174 -20.15 -9.19 -7.58
C LEU A 174 -20.03 -9.00 -9.09
N ILE A 175 -19.20 -8.06 -9.50
CA ILE A 175 -18.92 -7.74 -10.89
C ILE A 175 -17.48 -8.11 -11.20
N TYR A 176 -17.29 -8.86 -12.30
CA TYR A 176 -15.98 -9.02 -12.92
C TYR A 176 -15.73 -7.81 -13.83
N ALA A 177 -14.91 -6.89 -13.32
CA ALA A 177 -14.73 -5.57 -13.91
C ALA A 177 -14.11 -5.55 -15.32
N PRO A 178 -13.16 -6.45 -15.69
CA PRO A 178 -12.57 -6.44 -17.04
C PRO A 178 -13.57 -6.62 -18.20
N GLN A 179 -14.75 -7.19 -17.92
CA GLN A 179 -15.82 -7.39 -18.91
C GLN A 179 -17.14 -6.72 -18.49
N ASP A 180 -17.13 -5.95 -17.40
CA ASP A 180 -18.33 -5.41 -16.75
C ASP A 180 -19.43 -6.46 -16.58
N LYS A 181 -19.02 -7.67 -16.17
CA LYS A 181 -19.89 -8.86 -16.14
C LYS A 181 -20.34 -9.12 -14.71
N ASN A 182 -21.65 -9.03 -14.47
CA ASN A 182 -22.24 -9.48 -13.22
C ASN A 182 -22.08 -11.01 -13.07
N ILE A 183 -21.41 -11.43 -12.01
CA ILE A 183 -21.13 -12.83 -11.68
C ILE A 183 -22.20 -13.37 -10.72
N TRP A 184 -22.60 -12.52 -9.79
CA TRP A 184 -23.56 -12.84 -8.76
C TRP A 184 -24.24 -11.56 -8.27
N ALA A 185 -25.51 -11.65 -7.93
CA ALA A 185 -26.26 -10.59 -7.28
C ALA A 185 -27.30 -11.23 -6.36
N GLN A 186 -27.42 -10.71 -5.14
CA GLN A 186 -28.40 -11.20 -4.19
C GLN A 186 -28.89 -10.09 -3.29
N SER A 187 -30.17 -10.19 -2.95
CA SER A 187 -30.82 -9.34 -1.97
C SER A 187 -31.24 -10.21 -0.80
N TYR A 188 -30.93 -9.74 0.40
CA TYR A 188 -31.26 -10.39 1.65
C TYR A 188 -32.09 -9.43 2.47
N GLU A 189 -33.28 -9.86 2.84
CA GLU A 189 -34.14 -9.15 3.79
C GLU A 189 -34.23 -10.00 5.05
N ARG A 190 -33.79 -9.44 6.17
CA ARG A 190 -33.77 -10.11 7.46
C ARG A 190 -34.13 -9.13 8.56
N ASP A 191 -34.56 -9.70 9.68
CA ASP A 191 -34.62 -8.95 10.92
C ASP A 191 -33.20 -8.50 11.29
N LEU A 192 -33.11 -7.32 11.87
CA LEU A 192 -31.86 -6.66 12.24
C LEU A 192 -31.05 -7.54 13.22
N GLN A 193 -31.72 -8.39 13.99
CA GLN A 193 -31.11 -9.39 14.88
C GLN A 193 -30.29 -10.47 14.14
N ASP A 194 -30.58 -10.72 12.87
CA ASP A 194 -29.91 -11.72 12.03
C ASP A 194 -28.85 -11.09 11.10
N VAL A 195 -28.61 -9.77 11.18
CA VAL A 195 -27.73 -9.05 10.23
C VAL A 195 -26.29 -9.56 10.25
N LEU A 196 -25.82 -10.02 11.39
CA LEU A 196 -24.47 -10.56 11.49
C LEU A 196 -24.33 -11.97 10.91
N ALA A 197 -25.33 -12.81 11.12
CA ALA A 197 -25.44 -14.09 10.40
C ALA A 197 -25.53 -13.84 8.88
N LEU A 198 -26.19 -12.76 8.48
CA LEU A 198 -26.25 -12.32 7.10
C LEU A 198 -24.89 -11.87 6.55
N GLN A 199 -24.04 -11.18 7.31
CA GLN A 199 -22.69 -10.82 6.85
C GLN A 199 -21.80 -12.04 6.63
N SER A 200 -21.84 -13.02 7.55
CA SER A 200 -21.10 -14.27 7.39
C SER A 200 -21.60 -15.07 6.18
N THR A 201 -22.93 -15.12 6.01
CA THR A 201 -23.58 -15.71 4.83
C THR A 201 -23.15 -14.99 3.56
N LEU A 202 -23.10 -13.65 3.59
CA LEU A 202 -22.70 -12.82 2.46
C LEU A 202 -21.23 -13.07 2.09
N ALA A 203 -20.31 -13.03 3.05
CA ALA A 203 -18.89 -13.33 2.83
C ALA A 203 -18.68 -14.74 2.29
N THR A 204 -19.37 -15.75 2.84
CA THR A 204 -19.32 -17.14 2.34
C THR A 204 -19.88 -17.23 0.92
N THR A 205 -21.00 -16.58 0.65
CA THR A 205 -21.64 -16.59 -0.68
C THR A 205 -20.74 -15.92 -1.71
N ILE A 206 -20.10 -14.80 -1.34
CA ILE A 206 -19.11 -14.13 -2.18
C ILE A 206 -17.93 -15.06 -2.44
N ALA A 207 -17.37 -15.70 -1.41
CA ALA A 207 -16.25 -16.63 -1.53
C ALA A 207 -16.56 -17.81 -2.46
N ASP A 208 -17.77 -18.35 -2.36
CA ASP A 208 -18.27 -19.40 -3.25
C ASP A 208 -18.47 -18.87 -4.69
N ALA A 209 -18.97 -17.64 -4.85
CA ALA A 209 -19.21 -17.02 -6.16
C ALA A 209 -17.91 -16.70 -6.91
N ILE A 210 -16.87 -16.24 -6.22
CA ILE A 210 -15.51 -16.05 -6.78
C ILE A 210 -14.76 -17.38 -6.97
N ARG A 211 -15.35 -18.51 -6.55
CA ARG A 211 -14.76 -19.86 -6.60
C ARG A 211 -13.40 -19.95 -5.89
N VAL A 212 -13.22 -19.18 -4.84
CA VAL A 212 -12.03 -19.24 -3.99
C VAL A 212 -12.06 -20.56 -3.23
N GLN A 213 -10.98 -21.34 -3.36
CA GLN A 213 -10.81 -22.54 -2.54
C GLN A 213 -10.47 -22.12 -1.12
N MET A 214 -11.49 -22.04 -0.26
CA MET A 214 -11.28 -21.85 1.17
C MET A 214 -10.73 -23.14 1.79
N THR A 215 -9.63 -23.00 2.52
CA THR A 215 -9.12 -24.02 3.43
C THR A 215 -10.15 -24.34 4.53
N PRO A 216 -10.09 -25.53 5.16
CA PRO A 216 -10.97 -25.84 6.29
C PRO A 216 -10.88 -24.84 7.44
N GLY A 217 -9.69 -24.25 7.66
CA GLY A 217 -9.48 -23.21 8.67
C GLY A 217 -10.21 -21.91 8.35
N GLU A 218 -10.10 -21.42 7.11
CA GLU A 218 -10.82 -20.22 6.65
C GLU A 218 -12.34 -20.40 6.71
N LYS A 219 -12.85 -21.57 6.28
CA LYS A 219 -14.27 -21.90 6.39
C LYS A 219 -14.75 -21.91 7.84
N ALA A 220 -13.95 -22.49 8.73
CA ALA A 220 -14.27 -22.50 10.15
C ALA A 220 -14.28 -21.09 10.73
N GLN A 221 -13.35 -20.21 10.33
CA GLN A 221 -13.28 -18.83 10.82
C GLN A 221 -14.39 -17.92 10.28
N ILE A 222 -14.74 -18.04 9.00
CA ILE A 222 -15.84 -17.27 8.40
C ILE A 222 -17.21 -17.81 8.89
N GLY A 223 -17.32 -19.13 9.08
CA GLY A 223 -18.54 -19.79 9.56
C GLY A 223 -18.72 -19.79 11.09
N SER A 224 -17.67 -19.52 11.85
CA SER A 224 -17.68 -19.41 13.31
C SER A 224 -18.30 -18.08 13.72
N PHE A 225 -19.62 -18.01 13.64
CA PHE A 225 -20.36 -16.85 14.12
C PHE A 225 -21.11 -17.17 15.43
N ARG A 226 -20.78 -16.43 16.48
CA ARG A 226 -21.59 -16.39 17.70
C ARG A 226 -22.68 -15.34 17.51
N PRO A 227 -23.97 -15.63 17.76
CA PRO A 227 -25.01 -14.60 17.83
C PRO A 227 -24.61 -13.47 18.80
N VAL A 228 -24.57 -12.23 18.30
CA VAL A 228 -24.25 -11.03 19.08
C VAL A 228 -25.52 -10.23 19.32
N ASN A 229 -25.59 -9.55 20.47
CA ASN A 229 -26.66 -8.60 20.72
C ASN A 229 -26.65 -7.48 19.67
N LEU A 230 -27.77 -7.30 18.98
CA LEU A 230 -27.90 -6.28 17.95
C LEU A 230 -27.52 -4.87 18.44
N LYS A 231 -28.04 -4.43 19.59
CA LYS A 231 -27.73 -3.09 20.11
C LYS A 231 -26.24 -2.95 20.43
N ALA A 232 -25.58 -4.06 20.79
CA ALA A 232 -24.12 -4.07 20.95
C ALA A 232 -23.41 -3.89 19.61
N HIS A 233 -23.89 -4.54 18.54
CA HIS A 233 -23.35 -4.37 17.20
C HIS A 233 -23.53 -2.95 16.67
N GLU A 234 -24.69 -2.34 16.88
CA GLU A 234 -24.92 -0.93 16.50
C GLU A 234 -23.97 0.02 17.22
N ALA A 235 -23.82 -0.15 18.54
CA ALA A 235 -22.89 0.64 19.32
C ALA A 235 -21.43 0.44 18.86
N TYR A 236 -21.08 -0.77 18.43
CA TYR A 236 -19.78 -1.07 17.83
C TYR A 236 -19.57 -0.33 16.50
N LEU A 237 -20.55 -0.39 15.58
CA LEU A 237 -20.46 0.33 14.30
C LEU A 237 -20.40 1.85 14.49
N GLN A 238 -21.11 2.39 15.48
CA GLN A 238 -20.99 3.80 15.87
C GLN A 238 -19.58 4.13 16.39
N GLY A 239 -18.99 3.23 17.18
CA GLY A 239 -17.60 3.37 17.64
C GLY A 239 -16.62 3.42 16.47
N LEU A 240 -16.74 2.50 15.50
CA LEU A 240 -15.91 2.52 14.29
C LEU A 240 -16.07 3.83 13.50
N TYR A 241 -17.30 4.32 13.39
CA TYR A 241 -17.58 5.59 12.71
C TYR A 241 -16.95 6.78 13.44
N HIS A 242 -17.08 6.88 14.76
CA HIS A 242 -16.45 7.94 15.54
C HIS A 242 -14.93 7.86 15.49
N LEU A 243 -14.35 6.65 15.52
CA LEU A 243 -12.91 6.43 15.37
C LEU A 243 -12.40 6.97 14.03
N GLN A 244 -13.14 6.71 12.94
CA GLN A 244 -12.83 7.25 11.62
C GLN A 244 -12.95 8.78 11.59
N GLN A 245 -14.02 9.34 12.15
CA GLN A 245 -14.20 10.80 12.21
C GLN A 245 -13.08 11.46 13.02
N ALA A 246 -12.65 10.85 14.11
CA ALA A 246 -11.52 11.30 14.92
C ALA A 246 -10.22 11.28 14.11
N GLN A 247 -9.99 10.23 13.29
CA GLN A 247 -8.84 10.15 12.40
C GLN A 247 -8.87 11.24 11.31
N ASP A 248 -10.02 11.47 10.68
CA ASP A 248 -10.17 12.52 9.65
C ASP A 248 -10.10 13.94 10.25
N ALA A 249 -10.49 14.08 11.52
CA ALA A 249 -10.42 15.34 12.26
C ALA A 249 -9.03 15.62 12.86
N LYS A 250 -8.21 14.58 13.13
CA LYS A 250 -6.82 14.70 13.60
C LYS A 250 -5.98 15.62 12.71
N TYR A 251 -6.33 15.71 11.43
CA TYR A 251 -5.64 16.52 10.42
C TYR A 251 -6.37 17.83 10.07
N LYS A 252 -7.38 18.23 10.85
CA LYS A 252 -8.07 19.52 10.71
C LYS A 252 -7.52 20.56 11.70
N ARG A 253 -7.62 21.82 11.28
CA ARG A 253 -6.90 22.99 11.85
C ARG A 253 -7.29 23.39 13.28
N ASP A 254 -8.45 22.95 13.80
CA ASP A 254 -8.91 23.26 15.17
C ASP A 254 -8.49 22.17 16.17
N LYS A 255 -7.37 22.45 16.84
CA LYS A 255 -6.52 21.55 17.61
C LYS A 255 -7.13 21.04 18.91
N GLN A 256 -6.81 19.78 19.22
CA GLN A 256 -6.70 19.17 20.55
C GLN A 256 -7.99 18.94 21.34
N LYS A 257 -8.85 19.96 21.54
CA LYS A 257 -10.14 19.77 22.26
C LYS A 257 -11.13 18.91 21.49
N PHE A 258 -11.12 19.03 20.16
CA PHE A 258 -11.96 18.20 19.29
C PHE A 258 -11.50 16.73 19.29
N SER A 259 -10.23 16.44 19.65
CA SER A 259 -9.71 15.07 19.65
C SER A 259 -10.06 14.31 20.93
N GLU A 260 -9.93 14.92 22.12
CA GLU A 260 -10.18 14.22 23.38
C GLU A 260 -11.67 13.84 23.54
N GLU A 261 -12.58 14.77 23.25
CA GLU A 261 -14.02 14.50 23.33
C GLU A 261 -14.46 13.44 22.32
N GLU A 262 -13.92 13.45 21.09
CA GLU A 262 -14.21 12.42 20.09
C GLU A 262 -13.63 11.05 20.46
N ILE A 263 -12.44 11.01 21.07
CA ILE A 263 -11.87 9.76 21.61
C ILE A 263 -12.73 9.24 22.76
N GLU A 264 -13.19 10.10 23.67
CA GLU A 264 -14.09 9.70 24.76
C GLU A 264 -15.44 9.20 24.24
N ARG A 265 -16.01 9.87 23.23
CA ARG A 265 -17.23 9.41 22.54
C ARG A 265 -17.01 8.05 21.87
N THR A 266 -15.89 7.86 21.20
CA THR A 266 -15.49 6.60 20.55
C THR A 266 -15.39 5.47 21.58
N ILE A 267 -14.65 5.70 22.66
CA ILE A 267 -14.52 4.74 23.78
C ILE A 267 -15.89 4.44 24.38
N GLY A 268 -16.73 5.46 24.58
CA GLY A 268 -18.08 5.31 25.11
C GLY A 268 -18.96 4.39 24.26
N SER A 269 -18.91 4.51 22.93
CA SER A 269 -19.61 3.63 21.99
C SER A 269 -19.14 2.17 22.14
N PHE A 270 -17.84 1.91 22.19
CA PHE A 270 -17.32 0.56 22.38
C PHE A 270 -17.63 -0.01 23.77
N GLN A 271 -17.55 0.80 24.83
CA GLN A 271 -17.93 0.39 26.18
C GLN A 271 -19.43 0.06 26.29
N LEU A 272 -20.29 0.80 25.59
CA LEU A 272 -21.71 0.48 25.49
C LEU A 272 -21.92 -0.88 24.80
N ALA A 273 -21.19 -1.15 23.71
CA ALA A 273 -21.23 -2.45 23.05
C ALA A 273 -20.82 -3.59 24.01
N ILE A 274 -19.73 -3.42 24.75
CA ILE A 274 -19.27 -4.38 25.77
C ILE A 274 -20.33 -4.60 26.86
N LYS A 275 -20.98 -3.52 27.32
CA LYS A 275 -22.03 -3.62 28.34
C LYS A 275 -23.25 -4.39 27.85
N LEU A 276 -23.62 -4.21 26.59
CA LEU A 276 -24.76 -4.86 25.96
C LEU A 276 -24.49 -6.33 25.59
N ASP A 277 -23.24 -6.65 25.25
CA ASP A 277 -22.78 -8.03 25.01
C ASP A 277 -21.32 -8.22 25.45
N PRO A 278 -21.08 -8.67 26.71
CA PRO A 278 -19.74 -8.87 27.24
C PRO A 278 -18.91 -9.97 26.56
N ASN A 279 -19.54 -10.79 25.72
CA ASN A 279 -18.87 -11.86 24.99
C ASN A 279 -18.61 -11.46 23.52
N TYR A 280 -18.84 -10.20 23.15
CA TYR A 280 -18.55 -9.68 21.82
C TYR A 280 -17.11 -9.14 21.79
N ALA A 281 -16.20 -9.84 21.11
CA ALA A 281 -14.76 -9.57 21.14
C ALA A 281 -14.34 -8.22 20.48
N PRO A 282 -14.84 -7.85 19.28
CA PRO A 282 -14.38 -6.66 18.56
C PRO A 282 -14.42 -5.33 19.32
N PRO A 283 -15.48 -4.99 20.09
CA PRO A 283 -15.52 -3.78 20.90
C PRO A 283 -14.32 -3.61 21.86
N TYR A 284 -13.80 -4.70 22.42
CA TYR A 284 -12.63 -4.63 23.31
C TYR A 284 -11.38 -4.13 22.58
N VAL A 285 -11.18 -4.54 21.32
CA VAL A 285 -10.10 -4.03 20.48
C VAL A 285 -10.37 -2.60 20.05
N GLY A 286 -11.63 -2.25 19.76
CA GLY A 286 -12.04 -0.87 19.48
C GLY A 286 -11.68 0.12 20.59
N VAL A 287 -11.79 -0.29 21.85
CA VAL A 287 -11.32 0.54 22.99
C VAL A 287 -9.80 0.76 22.95
N TRP A 288 -9.02 -0.28 22.66
CA TRP A 288 -7.56 -0.11 22.46
C TRP A 288 -7.27 0.81 21.28
N GLU A 289 -7.94 0.64 20.15
CA GLU A 289 -7.76 1.46 18.95
C GLU A 289 -8.00 2.96 19.20
N ALA A 290 -8.98 3.28 20.05
CA ALA A 290 -9.26 4.65 20.44
C ALA A 290 -8.17 5.22 21.38
N TRP A 291 -7.61 4.39 22.26
CA TRP A 291 -6.50 4.78 23.14
C TRP A 291 -5.17 4.93 22.41
N ASP A 292 -4.86 4.02 21.49
CA ASP A 292 -3.66 4.08 20.65
C ASP A 292 -3.63 5.35 19.81
N ARG A 293 -4.80 5.82 19.35
CA ARG A 293 -4.96 7.08 18.62
C ARG A 293 -5.09 8.32 19.53
N SER A 294 -5.04 8.14 20.85
CA SER A 294 -5.17 9.22 21.82
C SER A 294 -3.85 9.98 22.04
N PRO A 295 -3.89 11.22 22.56
CA PRO A 295 -2.68 11.95 22.91
C PRO A 295 -1.95 11.40 24.15
N LEU A 296 -2.51 10.38 24.82
CA LEU A 296 -1.87 9.75 25.97
C LEU A 296 -0.58 9.05 25.54
N PRO A 297 0.48 9.08 26.36
CA PRO A 297 1.70 8.35 26.05
C PRO A 297 1.47 6.83 26.17
N PRO A 298 2.21 6.00 25.40
CA PRO A 298 2.04 4.54 25.43
C PRO A 298 2.10 3.89 26.81
N LYS A 299 2.99 4.36 27.68
CA LYS A 299 3.10 3.89 29.07
C LYS A 299 1.82 4.10 29.91
N ASP A 300 0.97 5.07 29.55
CA ASP A 300 -0.24 5.40 30.30
C ASP A 300 -1.46 4.68 29.74
N TRP A 301 -1.53 4.45 28.42
CA TRP A 301 -2.65 3.74 27.80
C TRP A 301 -2.44 2.23 27.71
N ALA A 302 -1.22 1.71 27.52
CA ALA A 302 -0.97 0.28 27.33
C ALA A 302 -1.43 -0.58 28.52
N PRO A 303 -1.20 -0.18 29.80
CA PRO A 303 -1.72 -0.93 30.94
C PRO A 303 -3.25 -0.97 31.02
N ARG A 304 -3.93 0.05 30.49
CA ARG A 304 -5.41 0.13 30.43
C ARG A 304 -5.97 -0.70 29.29
N ALA A 305 -5.28 -0.73 28.16
CA ALA A 305 -5.70 -1.45 26.96
C ALA A 305 -5.44 -2.96 27.05
N ARG A 306 -4.33 -3.38 27.66
CA ARG A 306 -3.96 -4.79 27.79
C ARG A 306 -5.08 -5.71 28.28
N PRO A 307 -5.79 -5.44 29.39
CA PRO A 307 -6.87 -6.33 29.82
C PRO A 307 -8.03 -6.41 28.82
N MET A 308 -8.28 -5.35 28.03
CA MET A 308 -9.30 -5.37 26.98
C MET A 308 -8.87 -6.30 25.84
N VAL A 309 -7.65 -6.14 25.34
CA VAL A 309 -7.09 -6.96 24.26
C VAL A 309 -6.98 -8.44 24.67
N LEU A 310 -6.52 -8.72 25.90
CA LEU A 310 -6.50 -10.10 26.43
C LEU A 310 -7.89 -10.70 26.55
N THR A 311 -8.91 -9.88 26.86
CA THR A 311 -10.30 -10.35 26.86
C THR A 311 -10.78 -10.66 25.45
N ALA A 312 -10.46 -9.82 24.47
CA ALA A 312 -10.77 -10.07 23.06
C ALA A 312 -10.16 -11.41 22.59
N LEU A 313 -8.87 -11.64 22.84
CA LEU A 313 -8.17 -12.88 22.49
C LEU A 313 -8.77 -14.13 23.16
N ARG A 314 -9.23 -13.99 24.42
CA ARG A 314 -9.89 -15.09 25.13
C ARG A 314 -11.28 -15.41 24.55
N LEU A 315 -11.98 -14.40 24.05
CA LEU A 315 -13.30 -14.56 23.43
C LEU A 315 -13.19 -15.08 21.99
N ASP A 316 -12.17 -14.64 21.25
CA ASP A 316 -11.90 -15.02 19.87
C ASP A 316 -10.39 -14.89 19.56
N ASP A 317 -9.69 -16.03 19.55
CA ASP A 317 -8.25 -16.12 19.20
C ASP A 317 -8.00 -16.17 17.68
N THR A 318 -9.07 -16.05 16.89
CA THR A 318 -9.01 -15.95 15.43
C THR A 318 -9.20 -14.52 14.96
N PHE A 319 -9.44 -13.57 15.88
CA PHE A 319 -9.59 -12.17 15.54
C PHE A 319 -8.23 -11.49 15.33
N ALA A 320 -7.84 -11.33 14.06
CA ALA A 320 -6.54 -10.77 13.65
C ALA A 320 -6.21 -9.42 14.32
N GLU A 321 -7.20 -8.52 14.45
CA GLU A 321 -7.00 -7.20 15.08
C GLU A 321 -6.63 -7.31 16.57
N ALA A 322 -7.09 -8.34 17.29
CA ALA A 322 -6.70 -8.54 18.68
C ALA A 322 -5.22 -8.95 18.80
N HIS A 323 -4.73 -9.77 17.87
CA HIS A 323 -3.30 -10.11 17.79
C HIS A 323 -2.45 -8.89 17.41
N ARG A 324 -2.89 -8.09 16.42
CA ARG A 324 -2.22 -6.82 16.07
C ARG A 324 -2.16 -5.86 17.27
N ALA A 325 -3.26 -5.70 18.00
CA ALA A 325 -3.33 -4.87 19.20
C ALA A 325 -2.36 -5.35 20.29
N MET A 326 -2.30 -6.67 20.51
CA MET A 326 -1.38 -7.26 21.49
C MET A 326 0.07 -7.06 21.08
N ALA A 327 0.39 -7.18 19.79
CA ALA A 327 1.73 -6.94 19.27
C ALA A 327 2.23 -5.51 19.58
N ASN A 328 1.39 -4.51 19.31
CA ASN A 328 1.70 -3.11 19.62
C ASN A 328 1.90 -2.89 21.13
N ILE A 329 1.07 -3.52 21.98
CA ILE A 329 1.24 -3.46 23.44
C ILE A 329 2.57 -4.09 23.88
N LEU A 330 2.99 -5.19 23.25
CA LEU A 330 4.26 -5.87 23.55
C LEU A 330 5.47 -5.07 23.09
N MET A 331 5.36 -4.28 22.02
CA MET A 331 6.40 -3.32 21.63
C MET A 331 6.63 -2.27 22.73
N VAL A 332 5.56 -1.77 23.35
CA VAL A 332 5.66 -0.83 24.49
C VAL A 332 6.36 -1.47 25.70
N ASP A 333 6.17 -2.78 25.90
CA ASP A 333 6.84 -3.55 26.95
C ASP A 333 8.29 -3.95 26.61
N TRP A 334 8.77 -3.64 25.40
CA TRP A 334 10.05 -4.08 24.86
C TRP A 334 10.15 -5.61 24.68
N ASP A 335 9.03 -6.33 24.64
CA ASP A 335 8.98 -7.75 24.29
C ASP A 335 8.89 -7.92 22.77
N TRP A 336 10.00 -7.66 22.10
CA TRP A 336 10.11 -7.72 20.64
C TRP A 336 9.76 -9.11 20.08
N LYS A 337 10.14 -10.16 20.80
CA LYS A 337 9.88 -11.54 20.38
C LYS A 337 8.40 -11.89 20.50
N GLY A 338 7.75 -11.41 21.56
CA GLY A 338 6.31 -11.50 21.72
C GLY A 338 5.58 -10.73 20.61
N ALA A 339 5.96 -9.46 20.41
CA ALA A 339 5.35 -8.60 19.39
C ALA A 339 5.42 -9.21 17.99
N GLU A 340 6.58 -9.72 17.56
CA GLU A 340 6.72 -10.36 16.25
C GLU A 340 5.77 -11.54 16.06
N LYS A 341 5.64 -12.41 17.06
CA LYS A 341 4.73 -13.56 16.99
C LYS A 341 3.29 -13.14 16.80
N GLU A 342 2.88 -12.09 17.52
CA GLU A 342 1.52 -11.56 17.47
C GLU A 342 1.24 -10.88 16.12
N PHE A 343 2.19 -10.11 15.56
CA PHE A 343 2.05 -9.56 14.21
C PHE A 343 1.94 -10.66 13.15
N GLN A 344 2.82 -11.66 13.19
CA GLN A 344 2.77 -12.79 12.27
C GLN A 344 1.45 -13.56 12.39
N ARG A 345 0.92 -13.71 13.61
CA ARG A 345 -0.38 -14.34 13.82
C ARG A 345 -1.52 -13.51 13.24
N ALA A 346 -1.50 -12.19 13.40
CA ALA A 346 -2.49 -11.29 12.79
C ALA A 346 -2.51 -11.44 11.26
N ILE A 347 -1.33 -11.42 10.61
CA ILE A 347 -1.20 -11.58 9.15
C ILE A 347 -1.62 -12.98 8.69
N GLN A 348 -1.31 -14.03 9.44
CA GLN A 348 -1.76 -15.39 9.13
C GLN A 348 -3.29 -15.53 9.18
N LEU A 349 -3.95 -14.83 10.10
CA LEU A 349 -5.40 -14.85 10.27
C LEU A 349 -6.13 -13.99 9.24
N ALA A 350 -5.51 -12.88 8.82
CA ALA A 350 -6.05 -11.99 7.82
C ALA A 350 -4.93 -11.47 6.89
N PRO A 351 -4.59 -12.23 5.83
CA PRO A 351 -3.49 -11.88 4.92
C PRO A 351 -3.70 -10.60 4.11
N SER A 352 -4.95 -10.09 4.00
CA SER A 352 -5.23 -8.77 3.42
C SER A 352 -5.44 -7.69 4.50
N ASN A 353 -5.05 -7.94 5.75
CA ASN A 353 -5.15 -6.94 6.82
C ASN A 353 -4.02 -5.93 6.71
N ILE A 354 -4.35 -4.79 6.12
CA ILE A 354 -3.43 -3.71 5.87
C ILE A 354 -2.79 -3.13 7.14
N ASN A 355 -3.56 -2.97 8.22
CA ASN A 355 -3.03 -2.39 9.47
C ASN A 355 -2.00 -3.32 10.11
N ALA A 356 -2.17 -4.64 9.95
CA ALA A 356 -1.22 -5.63 10.43
C ALA A 356 0.11 -5.57 9.65
N HIS A 357 0.05 -5.45 8.32
CA HIS A 357 1.23 -5.27 7.47
C HIS A 357 1.98 -3.98 7.80
N ASP A 358 1.28 -2.85 7.94
CA ASP A 358 1.91 -1.57 8.29
C ASP A 358 2.64 -1.63 9.63
N ASN A 359 1.95 -2.09 10.68
CA ASN A 359 2.55 -2.14 12.00
C ASN A 359 3.72 -3.13 12.06
N TYR A 360 3.63 -4.25 11.33
CA TYR A 360 4.74 -5.20 11.24
C TYR A 360 5.92 -4.64 10.47
N SER A 361 5.68 -3.89 9.38
CA SER A 361 6.71 -3.19 8.64
C SER A 361 7.46 -2.17 9.51
N SER A 362 6.73 -1.30 10.22
CA SER A 362 7.32 -0.34 11.16
C SER A 362 8.17 -1.05 12.23
N PHE A 363 7.65 -2.14 12.80
CA PHE A 363 8.39 -2.98 13.75
C PHE A 363 9.69 -3.56 13.15
N LEU A 364 9.65 -4.04 11.90
CA LEU A 364 10.83 -4.58 11.21
C LEU A 364 11.88 -3.49 10.95
N PHE A 365 11.46 -2.27 10.59
CA PHE A 365 12.37 -1.14 10.46
C PHE A 365 13.03 -0.76 11.78
N GLU A 366 12.29 -0.75 12.89
CA GLU A 366 12.82 -0.49 14.24
C GLU A 366 13.89 -1.51 14.65
N LEU A 367 13.75 -2.78 14.22
CA LEU A 367 14.75 -3.82 14.43
C LEU A 367 15.90 -3.79 13.42
N GLY A 368 15.90 -2.84 12.47
CA GLY A 368 16.90 -2.75 11.41
C GLY A 368 16.77 -3.81 10.31
N ARG A 369 15.67 -4.57 10.28
CA ARG A 369 15.36 -5.59 9.26
C ARG A 369 14.73 -4.95 8.03
N VAL A 370 15.46 -3.99 7.46
CA VAL A 370 14.95 -3.06 6.44
C VAL A 370 14.31 -3.77 5.25
N GLN A 371 14.96 -4.79 4.68
CA GLN A 371 14.43 -5.48 3.49
C GLN A 371 13.13 -6.24 3.76
N GLU A 372 12.95 -6.74 4.98
CA GLU A 372 11.71 -7.40 5.37
C GLU A 372 10.60 -6.36 5.56
N GLY A 373 10.89 -5.21 6.18
CA GLY A 373 9.94 -4.10 6.28
C GLY A 373 9.49 -3.58 4.92
N VAL A 374 10.42 -3.34 3.98
CA VAL A 374 10.09 -2.94 2.60
C VAL A 374 9.12 -3.92 1.94
N LYS A 375 9.31 -5.23 2.15
CA LYS A 375 8.42 -6.24 1.57
C LYS A 375 7.01 -6.16 2.15
N GLU A 376 6.87 -5.88 3.45
CA GLU A 376 5.57 -5.69 4.09
C GLU A 376 4.91 -4.38 3.63
N ASP A 377 5.66 -3.29 3.44
CA ASP A 377 5.16 -2.04 2.84
C ASP A 377 4.69 -2.24 1.39
N GLU A 378 5.42 -3.03 0.58
CA GLU A 378 5.04 -3.37 -0.80
C GLU A 378 3.70 -4.13 -0.81
N LEU A 379 3.54 -5.11 0.07
CA LEU A 379 2.26 -5.81 0.25
C LEU A 379 1.17 -4.85 0.70
N GLY A 380 1.47 -3.95 1.64
CA GLY A 380 0.55 -2.92 2.07
C GLY A 380 0.12 -2.00 0.93
N GLN A 381 1.05 -1.60 0.06
CA GLN A 381 0.80 -0.77 -1.11
C GLN A 381 -0.10 -1.49 -2.14
N GLU A 382 0.01 -2.81 -2.29
CA GLU A 382 -0.88 -3.61 -3.13
C GLU A 382 -2.32 -3.70 -2.58
N LEU A 383 -2.48 -3.65 -1.25
CA LEU A 383 -3.78 -3.67 -0.55
C LEU A 383 -4.42 -2.28 -0.46
N ASP A 384 -3.62 -1.23 -0.37
CA ASP A 384 -4.06 0.17 -0.33
C ASP A 384 -3.34 1.01 -1.41
N PRO A 385 -3.65 0.81 -2.70
CA PRO A 385 -2.93 1.39 -3.84
C PRO A 385 -3.01 2.92 -3.94
N ARG A 386 -3.75 3.57 -3.04
CA ARG A 386 -3.98 5.03 -3.05
C ARG A 386 -3.35 5.73 -1.86
N ASN A 387 -2.87 4.99 -0.88
CA ASN A 387 -2.12 5.52 0.24
C ASN A 387 -0.64 5.19 0.02
N ASP A 388 0.24 6.16 0.26
CA ASP A 388 1.68 5.98 0.00
C ASP A 388 2.33 5.28 1.19
N ARG A 389 2.34 3.94 1.12
CA ARG A 389 2.89 3.08 2.18
C ARG A 389 4.39 2.91 2.07
N MET A 390 4.97 3.30 0.94
CA MET A 390 6.39 3.18 0.66
C MET A 390 7.23 4.30 1.30
N ILE A 391 6.62 5.27 1.98
CA ILE A 391 7.35 6.44 2.51
C ILE A 391 8.44 6.05 3.51
N ASP A 392 8.15 5.11 4.40
CA ASP A 392 9.11 4.58 5.38
C ASP A 392 10.15 3.70 4.68
N ALA A 393 9.73 2.81 3.76
CA ALA A 393 10.65 2.07 2.90
C ALA A 393 11.66 2.98 2.18
N TYR A 394 11.24 4.10 1.60
CA TYR A 394 12.14 5.06 0.95
C TYR A 394 13.09 5.72 1.94
N TYR A 395 12.62 6.07 3.14
CA TYR A 395 13.46 6.61 4.21
C TYR A 395 14.55 5.61 4.64
N TYR A 396 14.16 4.39 5.02
CA TYR A 396 15.08 3.37 5.55
C TYR A 396 16.03 2.79 4.49
N THR A 397 15.65 2.83 3.20
CA THR A 397 16.54 2.48 2.07
C THR A 397 17.35 3.66 1.55
N ARG A 398 17.27 4.85 2.20
CA ARG A 398 17.98 6.09 1.83
C ARG A 398 17.63 6.63 0.44
N GLN A 399 16.46 6.29 -0.08
CA GLN A 399 15.88 6.90 -1.28
C GLN A 399 15.23 8.24 -0.91
N PHE A 400 16.03 9.13 -0.34
CA PHE A 400 15.56 10.35 0.32
C PHE A 400 14.79 11.29 -0.60
N ASP A 401 15.10 11.35 -1.89
CA ASP A 401 14.38 12.19 -2.85
C ASP A 401 12.90 11.78 -2.94
N HIS A 402 12.61 10.48 -3.01
CA HIS A 402 11.24 9.97 -3.02
C HIS A 402 10.54 10.22 -1.68
N ALA A 403 11.22 9.93 -0.56
CA ALA A 403 10.66 10.21 0.77
C ALA A 403 10.33 11.69 0.98
N ILE A 404 11.20 12.60 0.53
CA ILE A 404 10.99 14.06 0.60
C ILE A 404 9.75 14.46 -0.19
N GLU A 405 9.57 13.97 -1.41
CA GLU A 405 8.40 14.27 -2.24
C GLU A 405 7.09 13.90 -1.53
N LEU A 406 7.07 12.71 -0.93
CA LEU A 406 5.90 12.21 -0.22
C LEU A 406 5.61 12.95 1.08
N TYR A 407 6.63 13.23 1.91
CA TYR A 407 6.40 14.00 3.14
C TYR A 407 5.98 15.45 2.84
N HIS A 408 6.46 16.05 1.75
CA HIS A 408 5.95 17.36 1.31
C HIS A 408 4.49 17.29 0.90
N SER A 409 4.10 16.27 0.13
CA SER A 409 2.70 16.04 -0.23
C SER A 409 1.84 15.88 1.03
N GLN A 410 2.29 15.08 1.99
CA GLN A 410 1.60 14.90 3.27
C GLN A 410 1.46 16.23 4.01
N ALA A 411 2.54 17.00 4.21
CA ALA A 411 2.50 18.30 4.86
C ALA A 411 1.53 19.30 4.18
N GLN A 412 1.38 19.24 2.86
CA GLN A 412 0.43 20.07 2.11
C GLN A 412 -1.02 19.62 2.29
N THR A 413 -1.27 18.30 2.27
CA THR A 413 -2.62 17.74 2.42
C THR A 413 -3.11 17.73 3.86
N THR A 414 -2.21 17.68 4.83
CA THR A 414 -2.48 17.68 6.27
C THR A 414 -1.65 18.74 7.01
N PRO A 415 -1.93 20.06 6.83
CA PRO A 415 -1.09 21.13 7.37
C PRO A 415 -1.05 21.23 8.90
N SER A 416 -1.92 20.51 9.61
CA SER A 416 -1.91 20.43 11.07
C SER A 416 -1.08 19.25 11.60
N ASP A 417 -0.55 18.40 10.73
CA ASP A 417 0.33 17.31 11.09
C ASP A 417 1.77 17.82 11.24
N PHE A 418 2.37 17.60 12.40
CA PHE A 418 3.75 17.99 12.66
C PHE A 418 4.74 16.91 12.16
N PHE A 419 4.28 15.67 12.01
CA PHE A 419 5.15 14.51 11.74
C PHE A 419 5.91 14.62 10.40
N PRO A 420 5.30 15.06 9.28
CA PRO A 420 6.03 15.21 8.02
C PRO A 420 7.18 16.21 8.10
N HIS A 421 6.98 17.33 8.81
CA HIS A 421 8.03 18.33 9.03
C HIS A 421 9.18 17.76 9.86
N TRP A 422 8.88 16.93 10.86
CA TRP A 422 9.92 16.25 11.63
C TRP A 422 10.75 15.29 10.75
N MET A 423 10.09 14.47 9.93
CA MET A 423 10.77 13.54 9.03
C MET A 423 11.60 14.26 7.95
N LEU A 424 11.07 15.32 7.34
CA LEU A 424 11.81 16.17 6.40
C LEU A 424 13.04 16.80 7.06
N SER A 425 12.91 17.29 8.30
CA SER A 425 14.06 17.79 9.07
C SER A 425 15.15 16.74 9.21
N ASN A 426 14.79 15.51 9.59
CA ASN A 426 15.74 14.40 9.75
C ASN A 426 16.44 14.07 8.43
N ILE A 427 15.68 13.97 7.33
CA ILE A 427 16.25 13.67 6.01
C ILE A 427 17.21 14.78 5.57
N TYR A 428 16.85 16.05 5.74
CA TYR A 428 17.72 17.17 5.40
C TYR A 428 18.97 17.21 6.29
N ALA A 429 18.87 16.86 7.57
CA ALA A 429 20.01 16.71 8.45
C ALA A 429 20.96 15.60 7.97
N LEU A 430 20.43 14.42 7.64
CA LEU A 430 21.20 13.27 7.13
C LEU A 430 21.90 13.55 5.80
N THR A 431 21.37 14.48 4.99
CA THR A 431 21.93 14.87 3.69
C THR A 431 22.78 16.15 3.75
N GLY A 432 23.04 16.69 4.95
CA GLY A 432 23.86 17.89 5.15
C GLY A 432 23.17 19.21 4.78
N ARG A 433 21.88 19.17 4.45
CA ARG A 433 21.02 20.32 4.10
C ARG A 433 20.50 21.02 5.36
N HIS A 434 21.44 21.49 6.19
CA HIS A 434 21.15 22.00 7.54
C HIS A 434 20.19 23.20 7.57
N ARG A 435 20.17 24.05 6.54
CA ARG A 435 19.27 25.20 6.48
C ARG A 435 17.83 24.71 6.33
N GLU A 436 17.59 23.79 5.42
CA GLU A 436 16.28 23.17 5.22
C GLU A 436 15.85 22.38 6.46
N ALA A 437 16.77 21.63 7.09
CA ALA A 437 16.47 20.92 8.33
C ALA A 437 15.93 21.86 9.43
N ILE A 438 16.61 23.00 9.64
CA ILE A 438 16.13 24.00 10.60
C ILE A 438 14.79 24.61 10.16
N SER A 439 14.60 24.90 8.87
CA SER A 439 13.32 25.43 8.36
C SER A 439 12.16 24.49 8.66
N GLU A 440 12.35 23.18 8.51
CA GLU A 440 11.31 22.19 8.80
C GLU A 440 11.04 22.06 10.31
N LEU A 441 12.07 22.13 11.16
CA LEU A 441 11.86 22.21 12.62
C LEU A 441 11.06 23.48 13.01
N GLN A 442 11.30 24.61 12.34
CA GLN A 442 10.50 25.81 12.56
C GLN A 442 9.04 25.63 12.14
N ALA A 443 8.80 24.94 11.03
CA ALA A 443 7.45 24.61 10.56
C ALA A 443 6.74 23.67 11.55
N MET A 444 7.43 22.61 11.99
CA MET A 444 6.96 21.67 13.00
C MET A 444 6.57 22.39 14.31
N ASP A 445 7.46 23.21 14.86
CA ASP A 445 7.19 23.96 16.09
C ASP A 445 6.05 24.99 15.91
N SER A 446 5.86 25.51 14.69
CA SER A 446 4.72 26.39 14.39
C SER A 446 3.40 25.63 14.40
N VAL A 447 3.39 24.38 13.90
CA VAL A 447 2.26 23.46 14.00
C VAL A 447 1.98 23.11 15.46
N LEU A 448 3.01 22.86 16.27
CA LEU A 448 2.89 22.57 17.71
C LEU A 448 2.61 23.81 18.59
N GLU A 449 2.52 25.00 18.00
CA GLU A 449 2.34 26.30 18.69
C GLU A 449 3.49 26.70 19.61
N TYR A 450 4.66 26.10 19.45
CA TYR A 450 5.90 26.50 20.09
C TYR A 450 6.54 27.68 19.34
N ARG A 451 5.78 28.76 19.13
CA ARG A 451 6.19 29.92 18.29
C ARG A 451 7.51 30.55 18.75
N GLU A 452 7.72 30.65 20.06
CA GLU A 452 8.98 31.18 20.63
C GLU A 452 10.17 30.26 20.38
N LEU A 453 9.94 28.95 20.32
CA LEU A 453 10.94 27.94 20.00
C LEU A 453 11.28 27.97 18.51
N ALA A 454 10.27 28.00 17.64
CA ALA A 454 10.41 28.17 16.20
C ALA A 454 11.21 29.43 15.84
N ALA A 455 10.93 30.56 16.50
CA ALA A 455 11.66 31.81 16.25
C ALA A 455 13.12 31.75 16.74
N ALA A 456 13.38 31.03 17.83
CA ALA A 456 14.73 30.87 18.37
C ALA A 456 15.62 29.96 17.51
N LEU A 457 15.06 28.93 16.89
CA LEU A 457 15.76 28.05 15.94
C LEU A 457 16.42 28.85 14.81
N GLY A 458 15.65 29.67 14.08
CA GLY A 458 16.17 30.46 12.96
C GLY A 458 17.20 31.52 13.39
N ARG A 459 16.96 32.21 14.51
CA ARG A 459 17.93 33.20 15.05
C ARG A 459 19.26 32.56 15.45
N THR A 460 19.20 31.41 16.11
CA THR A 460 20.41 30.70 16.58
C THR A 460 21.16 30.11 15.39
N TYR A 461 20.46 29.56 14.39
CA TYR A 461 21.11 29.02 13.20
C TYR A 461 21.91 30.07 12.44
N ASN A 462 21.32 31.25 12.23
CA ASN A 462 21.96 32.35 11.50
C ASN A 462 23.19 32.94 12.24
N SER A 463 23.26 32.82 13.56
CA SER A 463 24.32 33.42 14.38
C SER A 463 25.38 32.43 14.84
N ALA A 464 25.03 31.16 15.02
CA ALA A 464 25.83 30.18 15.73
C ALA A 464 26.00 28.84 14.99
N GLY A 465 25.31 28.65 13.87
CA GLY A 465 25.38 27.43 13.06
C GLY A 465 24.53 26.27 13.59
N TYR A 466 24.55 25.16 12.86
CA TYR A 466 23.65 24.01 13.06
C TYR A 466 23.81 23.34 14.42
N GLU A 467 25.03 22.95 14.78
CA GLU A 467 25.31 22.18 16.01
C GLU A 467 24.88 22.93 17.28
N ARG A 468 25.22 24.23 17.38
CA ARG A 468 24.79 25.08 18.50
C ARG A 468 23.28 25.28 18.54
N THR A 469 22.63 25.32 17.38
CA THR A 469 21.17 25.41 17.29
C THR A 469 20.52 24.14 17.84
N LEU A 470 20.99 22.95 17.47
CA LEU A 470 20.45 21.71 18.00
C LEU A 470 20.69 21.56 19.51
N LYS A 471 21.86 21.95 20.04
CA LYS A 471 22.13 21.94 21.49
C LYS A 471 21.16 22.84 22.25
N MET A 472 20.92 24.05 21.72
CA MET A 472 19.93 24.98 22.27
C MET A 472 18.51 24.39 22.22
N TYR A 473 18.16 23.76 21.10
CA TYR A 473 16.84 23.19 20.88
C TYR A 473 16.56 22.03 21.84
N ALA A 474 17.50 21.08 21.96
CA ALA A 474 17.40 19.96 22.91
C ALA A 474 17.26 20.44 24.36
N ALA A 475 18.05 21.44 24.78
CA ALA A 475 17.95 22.01 26.12
C ALA A 475 16.58 22.65 26.41
N ARG A 476 16.00 23.34 25.42
CA ARG A 476 14.66 23.93 25.54
C ARG A 476 13.57 22.87 25.56
N LEU A 477 13.64 21.86 24.70
CA LEU A 477 12.69 20.74 24.72
C LEU A 477 12.71 20.01 26.07
N GLN A 478 13.88 19.87 26.70
CA GLN A 478 13.99 19.29 28.04
C GLN A 478 13.37 20.17 29.15
N GLU A 479 13.30 21.48 28.95
CA GLU A 479 12.53 22.36 29.83
C GLU A 479 11.03 22.20 29.59
N TYR A 480 10.60 22.12 28.33
CA TYR A 480 9.20 21.94 27.93
C TYR A 480 8.64 20.58 28.36
N SER A 481 9.47 19.52 28.33
CA SER A 481 9.07 18.16 28.73
C SER A 481 8.64 18.07 30.20
N ARG A 482 9.00 19.06 31.02
CA ARG A 482 8.54 19.19 32.42
C ARG A 482 7.09 19.65 32.53
N LYS A 483 6.54 20.28 31.49
CA LYS A 483 5.19 20.86 31.46
C LYS A 483 4.22 20.11 30.54
N SER A 484 4.73 19.45 29.51
CA SER A 484 3.93 18.71 28.53
C SER A 484 4.70 17.48 28.09
N TYR A 485 3.99 16.41 27.70
CA TYR A 485 4.65 15.21 27.23
C TYR A 485 5.43 15.47 25.94
N ILE A 486 6.74 15.23 25.99
CA ILE A 486 7.64 15.15 24.84
C ILE A 486 8.34 13.80 24.95
N PRO A 487 8.33 12.95 23.91
CA PRO A 487 8.97 11.65 23.99
C PRO A 487 10.48 11.78 24.25
N ASP A 488 11.02 11.02 25.21
CA ASP A 488 12.45 11.09 25.55
C ASP A 488 13.35 10.72 24.36
N TRP A 489 12.90 9.79 23.52
CA TRP A 489 13.60 9.39 22.30
C TRP A 489 13.73 10.56 21.30
N TYR A 490 12.79 11.51 21.30
CA TYR A 490 12.85 12.67 20.41
C TYR A 490 14.02 13.59 20.79
N ILE A 491 14.17 13.91 22.09
CA ILE A 491 15.30 14.69 22.59
C ILE A 491 16.62 13.94 22.35
N ALA A 492 16.64 12.63 22.57
CA ALA A 492 17.81 11.79 22.31
C ALA A 492 18.22 11.81 20.82
N SER A 493 17.25 11.80 19.90
CA SER A 493 17.51 11.85 18.45
C SER A 493 18.25 13.13 18.04
N ILE A 494 17.92 14.27 18.66
CA ILE A 494 18.59 15.55 18.41
C ILE A 494 20.05 15.50 18.85
N TYR A 495 20.33 14.89 20.01
CA TYR A 495 21.72 14.65 20.45
C TYR A 495 22.45 13.69 19.50
N GLY A 496 21.76 12.69 18.94
CA GLY A 496 22.34 11.80 17.92
C GLY A 496 22.83 12.55 16.67
N PHE A 497 22.15 13.62 16.24
CA PHE A 497 22.60 14.47 15.13
C PHE A 497 23.77 15.40 15.49
N ILE A 498 24.01 15.65 16.78
CA ILE A 498 25.10 16.50 17.26
C ILE A 498 26.42 15.71 17.34
N GLY A 499 26.36 14.41 17.62
CA GLY A 499 27.53 13.54 17.84
C GLY A 499 27.77 13.26 19.31
#